data_AF-A0A1H1PHU4-F1
#
_entry.id   AF-A0A1H1PHU4-F1
#
_cell.length_a   1.000
_cell.length_b   1.000
_cell.length_c   1.000
_cell.angle_alpha   90.00
_cell.angle_beta   90.00
_cell.angle_gamma   90.00
#
_symmetry.space_group_name_H-M   'P 1'
#
loop_
_entity.id
_entity.type
_entity.pdbx_description
1 polymer ?
#
loop_
_entity_poly.entity_id
_entity_poly.type
_entity_poly.pdbx_seq_one_letter_code
_entity_poly.pdbx_strand_id
1 'polypeptide(L)'
;MPHVPGLRSCYTKVGRLVYFGRMLDKIRLHAAGQLPAEYQKNLGDAQTLVLDGRCCRFLGVRYADLRERVLAGGIDEEVLAWAHTHGTPRTDEECHIWNRFIVKLGWRDERSGVLPQRIIDSGLTGKPIETIIDHIEYDEGRDPVATKAWDGI
;
A
#
# COMPACT_ATOMS: atom_id res chain seq x y z
N MET A 1 -4.70 -13.52 2.01
CA MET A 1 -4.35 -13.11 0.63
C MET A 1 -3.00 -13.73 0.34
N PRO A 2 -2.92 -14.64 -0.63
CA PRO A 2 -1.68 -15.37 -0.89
C PRO A 2 -0.57 -14.42 -1.34
N HIS A 3 0.68 -14.76 -1.01
CA HIS A 3 1.85 -14.10 -1.58
C HIS A 3 1.76 -14.04 -3.11
N VAL A 4 1.89 -12.85 -3.69
CA VAL A 4 1.84 -12.63 -5.14
C VAL A 4 3.23 -12.31 -5.67
N PRO A 5 3.84 -13.14 -6.53
CA PRO A 5 5.11 -12.82 -7.16
C PRO A 5 5.06 -11.46 -7.88
N GLY A 6 6.06 -10.61 -7.64
CA GLY A 6 6.11 -9.25 -8.21
C GLY A 6 5.30 -8.20 -7.44
N LEU A 7 4.65 -8.55 -6.33
CA LEU A 7 4.00 -7.59 -5.43
C LEU A 7 4.91 -7.30 -4.23
N ARG A 8 5.52 -6.12 -4.18
CA ARG A 8 6.48 -5.76 -3.11
C ARG A 8 5.81 -5.48 -1.76
N SER A 9 6.64 -5.37 -0.71
CA SER A 9 6.19 -5.00 0.63
C SER A 9 5.47 -3.66 0.72
N CYS A 10 4.53 -3.56 1.65
CA CYS A 10 3.97 -2.27 2.06
C CYS A 10 5.04 -1.29 2.55
N TYR A 11 6.11 -1.79 3.16
CA TYR A 11 7.22 -0.98 3.71
C TYR A 11 8.24 -0.55 2.65
N THR A 12 8.27 -1.19 1.47
CA THR A 12 9.22 -0.80 0.42
C THR A 12 8.89 0.57 -0.13
N LYS A 13 9.85 1.50 -0.03
CA LYS A 13 9.71 2.87 -0.52
C LYS A 13 9.95 2.95 -2.03
N VAL A 14 9.26 3.92 -2.65
CA VAL A 14 9.68 4.57 -3.89
C VAL A 14 9.86 6.03 -3.56
N GLY A 15 11.04 6.58 -3.84
CA GLY A 15 11.44 7.87 -3.30
C GLY A 15 11.26 7.91 -1.78
N ARG A 16 10.38 8.80 -1.31
CA ARG A 16 10.12 9.02 0.12
C ARG A 16 8.90 8.25 0.65
N LEU A 17 8.14 7.55 -0.20
CA LEU A 17 6.81 7.06 0.16
C LEU A 17 6.76 5.54 0.24
N VAL A 18 6.33 5.04 1.41
CA VAL A 18 5.87 3.66 1.54
C VAL A 18 4.56 3.45 0.77
N TYR A 19 4.23 2.19 0.47
CA TYR A 19 3.03 1.77 -0.24
C TYR A 19 2.91 2.23 -1.71
N PHE A 20 3.47 3.37 -2.12
CA PHE A 20 3.34 3.89 -3.49
C PHE A 20 3.78 2.87 -4.54
N GLY A 21 5.01 2.33 -4.42
CA GLY A 21 5.52 1.31 -5.34
C GLY A 21 4.66 0.05 -5.40
N ARG A 22 4.13 -0.38 -4.24
CA ARG A 22 3.21 -1.52 -4.16
C ARG A 22 1.89 -1.24 -4.90
N MET A 23 1.37 -0.03 -4.86
CA MET A 23 0.20 0.35 -5.67
C MET A 23 0.52 0.26 -7.17
N LEU A 24 1.73 0.63 -7.60
CA LEU A 24 2.15 0.47 -9.00
C LEU A 24 2.25 -1.01 -9.39
N ASP A 25 2.81 -1.86 -8.53
CA ASP A 25 2.85 -3.31 -8.76
C ASP A 25 1.44 -3.89 -8.92
N LYS A 26 0.49 -3.49 -8.07
CA LYS A 26 -0.92 -3.89 -8.20
C LYS A 26 -1.50 -3.50 -9.55
N ILE A 27 -1.23 -2.27 -10.03
CA ILE A 27 -1.68 -1.81 -11.35
C ILE A 27 -1.11 -2.70 -12.46
N ARG A 28 0.20 -2.96 -12.43
CA ARG A 28 0.90 -3.76 -13.45
C ARG A 28 0.42 -5.21 -13.44
N LEU A 29 0.34 -5.84 -12.26
CA LEU A 29 -0.15 -7.20 -12.09
C LEU A 29 -1.61 -7.35 -12.53
N HIS A 30 -2.45 -6.35 -12.23
CA HIS A 30 -3.84 -6.36 -12.67
C HIS A 30 -3.95 -6.27 -14.19
N ALA A 31 -3.17 -5.39 -14.83
CA ALA A 31 -3.13 -5.29 -16.28
C ALA A 31 -2.60 -6.57 -16.97
N ALA A 32 -1.72 -7.31 -16.30
CA ALA A 32 -1.22 -8.60 -16.77
C ALA A 32 -2.16 -9.79 -16.47
N GLY A 33 -3.30 -9.58 -15.80
CA GLY A 33 -4.19 -10.66 -15.37
C GLY A 33 -3.62 -11.55 -14.26
N GLN A 34 -2.58 -11.08 -13.56
CA GLN A 34 -1.83 -11.82 -12.54
C GLN A 34 -2.19 -11.42 -11.11
N LEU A 35 -3.01 -10.40 -10.92
CA LEU A 35 -3.46 -9.97 -9.59
C LEU A 35 -4.66 -10.82 -9.12
N PRO A 36 -4.58 -11.55 -7.99
CA PRO A 36 -5.67 -12.38 -7.50
C PRO A 36 -6.94 -11.59 -7.15
N ALA A 37 -8.09 -12.25 -7.22
CA ALA A 37 -9.41 -11.63 -7.04
C ALA A 37 -9.58 -10.98 -5.65
N GLU A 38 -8.94 -11.49 -4.59
CA GLU A 38 -9.02 -10.86 -3.26
C GLU A 38 -8.43 -9.45 -3.22
N TYR A 39 -7.38 -9.19 -4.03
CA TYR A 39 -6.76 -7.86 -4.13
C TYR A 39 -7.59 -6.89 -4.95
N GLN A 40 -8.29 -7.40 -5.99
CA GLN A 40 -9.07 -6.57 -6.91
C GLN A 40 -10.22 -5.84 -6.19
N LYS A 41 -10.81 -6.46 -5.15
CA LYS A 41 -11.86 -5.85 -4.32
C LYS A 41 -11.43 -4.54 -3.64
N ASN A 42 -10.12 -4.37 -3.44
CA ASN A 42 -9.51 -3.20 -2.78
C ASN A 42 -8.58 -2.42 -3.73
N LEU A 43 -8.76 -2.59 -5.05
CA LEU A 43 -7.97 -1.89 -6.07
C LEU A 43 -8.59 -0.52 -6.36
N GLY A 44 -7.74 0.51 -6.44
CA GLY A 44 -8.16 1.85 -6.85
C GLY A 44 -8.71 2.73 -5.73
N ASP A 45 -9.54 3.71 -6.09
CA ASP A 45 -9.94 4.81 -5.21
C ASP A 45 -11.45 4.88 -4.92
N ALA A 46 -12.23 3.90 -5.39
CA ALA A 46 -13.68 3.88 -5.25
C ALA A 46 -14.18 3.83 -3.79
N GLN A 47 -13.35 3.32 -2.86
CA GLN A 47 -13.69 3.24 -1.44
C GLN A 47 -12.79 4.17 -0.61
N THR A 48 -13.36 4.87 0.37
CA THR A 48 -12.60 5.82 1.20
C THR A 48 -11.45 5.15 1.96
N LEU A 49 -11.63 3.91 2.40
CA LEU A 49 -10.69 3.26 3.32
C LEU A 49 -9.65 2.36 2.62
N VAL A 50 -9.68 2.22 1.29
CA VAL A 50 -8.65 1.43 0.59
C VAL A 50 -7.35 2.23 0.46
N LEU A 51 -6.23 1.53 0.58
CA LEU A 51 -4.89 2.14 0.64
C LEU A 51 -4.49 2.81 -0.68
N ASP A 52 -4.86 2.25 -1.83
CA ASP A 52 -4.61 2.84 -3.15
C ASP A 52 -5.26 4.23 -3.24
N GLY A 53 -6.55 4.32 -2.92
CA GLY A 53 -7.26 5.58 -2.85
C GLY A 53 -6.66 6.57 -1.86
N ARG A 54 -6.19 6.12 -0.69
CA ARG A 54 -5.50 7.01 0.27
C ARG A 54 -4.22 7.58 -0.34
N CYS A 55 -3.44 6.74 -1.01
CA CYS A 55 -2.18 7.15 -1.64
C CYS A 55 -2.44 8.14 -2.79
N CYS A 56 -3.45 7.86 -3.61
CA CYS A 56 -3.89 8.75 -4.68
C CYS A 56 -4.36 10.12 -4.14
N ARG A 57 -5.20 10.13 -3.11
CA ARG A 57 -5.66 11.39 -2.46
C ARG A 57 -4.51 12.14 -1.79
N PHE A 58 -3.58 11.43 -1.14
CA PHE A 58 -2.38 12.06 -0.61
C PHE A 58 -1.54 12.66 -1.74
N LEU A 59 -1.43 12.03 -2.91
CA LEU A 59 -0.70 12.61 -4.04
C LEU A 59 -1.52 13.58 -4.88
N GLY A 60 -2.81 13.78 -4.60
CA GLY A 60 -3.69 14.67 -5.36
C GLY A 60 -3.97 14.20 -6.79
N VAL A 61 -3.90 12.89 -7.07
CA VAL A 61 -4.15 12.31 -8.40
C VAL A 61 -5.34 11.34 -8.36
N ARG A 62 -6.04 11.17 -9.49
CA ARG A 62 -7.05 10.11 -9.62
C ARG A 62 -6.36 8.78 -9.89
N TYR A 63 -6.90 7.68 -9.37
CA TYR A 63 -6.33 6.36 -9.63
C TYR A 63 -6.34 6.00 -11.12
N ALA A 64 -7.38 6.41 -11.86
CA ALA A 64 -7.48 6.18 -13.29
C ALA A 64 -6.31 6.80 -14.08
N ASP A 65 -5.98 8.06 -13.79
CA ASP A 65 -4.88 8.77 -14.46
C ASP A 65 -3.51 8.15 -14.08
N LEU A 66 -3.34 7.81 -12.81
CA LEU A 66 -2.13 7.15 -12.34
C LEU A 66 -1.97 5.77 -13.00
N ARG A 67 -3.06 5.02 -13.16
CA ARG A 67 -3.05 3.73 -13.86
C ARG A 67 -2.60 3.90 -15.31
N GLU A 68 -3.16 4.86 -16.05
CA GLU A 68 -2.72 5.14 -17.42
C GLU A 68 -1.23 5.49 -17.46
N ARG A 69 -0.76 6.35 -16.54
CA ARG A 69 0.66 6.70 -16.45
C ARG A 69 1.56 5.49 -16.17
N VAL A 70 1.16 4.59 -15.28
CA VAL A 70 1.93 3.37 -14.97
C VAL A 70 2.01 2.45 -16.18
N LEU A 71 0.90 2.30 -16.91
CA LEU A 71 0.83 1.41 -18.07
C LEU A 71 1.54 1.97 -19.31
N ALA A 72 1.83 3.27 -19.34
CA ALA A 72 2.72 3.88 -20.33
C ALA A 72 4.20 3.48 -20.15
N GLY A 73 4.55 2.79 -19.06
CA GLY A 73 5.92 2.31 -18.78
C GLY A 73 6.78 3.31 -18.01
N GLY A 74 8.10 3.06 -17.99
CA GLY A 74 9.07 3.82 -17.19
C GLY A 74 9.31 3.24 -15.80
N ILE A 75 10.25 3.83 -15.08
CA ILE A 75 10.63 3.42 -13.72
C ILE A 75 9.72 4.07 -12.67
N ASP A 76 9.69 3.51 -11.47
CA ASP A 76 8.77 3.96 -10.41
C ASP A 76 9.01 5.41 -10.00
N GLU A 77 10.26 5.86 -10.01
CA GLU A 77 10.66 7.24 -9.71
C GLU A 77 10.07 8.25 -10.71
N GLU A 78 9.99 7.88 -11.99
CA GLU A 78 9.39 8.73 -13.02
C GLU A 78 7.87 8.83 -12.86
N VAL A 79 7.23 7.75 -12.39
CA VAL A 79 5.79 7.76 -12.09
C VAL A 79 5.52 8.59 -10.83
N LEU A 80 6.39 8.49 -9.81
CA LEU A 80 6.28 9.33 -8.60
C LEU A 80 6.48 10.82 -8.92
N ALA A 81 7.48 11.14 -9.74
CA ALA A 81 7.71 12.51 -10.21
C ALA A 81 6.48 13.04 -10.98
N TRP A 82 5.91 12.22 -11.86
CA TRP A 82 4.68 12.56 -12.57
C TRP A 82 3.52 12.84 -11.62
N ALA A 83 3.33 12.03 -10.58
CA ALA A 83 2.27 12.23 -9.59
C ALA A 83 2.44 13.53 -8.79
N HIS A 84 3.68 13.90 -8.44
CA HIS A 84 3.96 15.20 -7.82
C HIS A 84 3.69 16.38 -8.76
N THR A 85 3.99 16.25 -10.06
CA THR A 85 3.75 17.31 -11.05
C THR A 85 2.27 17.49 -11.40
N HIS A 86 1.51 16.40 -11.53
CA HIS A 86 0.11 16.44 -11.99
C HIS A 86 -0.90 16.44 -10.84
N GLY A 87 -0.46 16.16 -9.62
CA GLY A 87 -1.25 16.25 -8.41
C GLY A 87 -0.68 17.29 -7.45
N THR A 88 -0.36 16.86 -6.23
CA THR A 88 0.20 17.71 -5.18
C THR A 88 1.66 17.33 -4.91
N PRO A 89 2.62 18.25 -5.14
CA PRO A 89 3.98 18.09 -4.64
C PRO A 89 3.95 17.93 -3.12
N ARG A 90 4.66 16.93 -2.59
CA ARG A 90 4.73 16.71 -1.13
C ARG A 90 6.08 17.08 -0.57
N THR A 91 6.05 17.81 0.54
CA THR A 91 7.24 18.15 1.32
C THR A 91 7.78 16.91 2.02
N ASP A 92 9.02 16.99 2.51
CA ASP A 92 9.62 15.89 3.29
C ASP A 92 8.82 15.59 4.56
N GLU A 93 8.31 16.63 5.23
CA GLU A 93 7.49 16.51 6.42
C GLU A 93 6.16 15.79 6.13
N GLU A 94 5.47 16.17 5.05
CA GLU A 94 4.22 15.50 4.65
C GLU A 94 4.46 14.02 4.29
N CYS A 95 5.57 13.72 3.59
CA CYS A 95 5.96 12.33 3.30
C CYS A 95 6.25 11.54 4.59
N HIS A 96 6.91 12.17 5.56
CA HIS A 96 7.18 11.55 6.85
C HIS A 96 5.88 11.25 7.61
N ILE A 97 4.97 12.22 7.69
CA ILE A 97 3.65 12.05 8.32
C ILE A 97 2.87 10.94 7.63
N TRP A 98 2.86 10.91 6.29
CA TRP A 98 2.25 9.84 5.51
C TRP A 98 2.81 8.47 5.88
N ASN A 99 4.13 8.31 5.87
CA ASN A 99 4.78 7.04 6.20
C ASN A 99 4.42 6.57 7.60
N ARG A 100 4.50 7.47 8.60
CA ARG A 100 4.17 7.14 9.99
C ARG A 100 2.71 6.83 10.18
N PHE A 101 1.81 7.49 9.45
CA PHE A 101 0.38 7.21 9.49
C PHE A 101 0.07 5.84 8.86
N ILE A 102 0.56 5.58 7.65
CA ILE A 102 0.21 4.37 6.89
C ILE A 102 0.66 3.11 7.58
N VAL A 103 1.89 3.06 8.12
CA VAL A 103 2.35 1.84 8.79
C VAL A 103 1.66 1.57 10.12
N LYS A 104 0.93 2.56 10.67
CA LYS A 104 0.15 2.42 11.92
C LYS A 104 -1.34 2.27 11.65
N LEU A 105 -1.77 2.15 10.39
CA LEU A 105 -3.19 2.06 10.07
C LEU A 105 -3.82 0.83 10.75
N GLY A 106 -4.94 1.00 11.43
CA GLY A 106 -5.56 -0.02 12.30
C GLY A 106 -5.22 0.14 13.78
N TRP A 107 -4.28 1.02 14.14
CA TRP A 107 -3.94 1.30 15.53
C TRP A 107 -4.68 2.55 16.03
N ARG A 108 -5.74 2.34 16.83
CA ARG A 108 -6.54 3.43 17.45
C ARG A 108 -7.09 4.44 16.43
N ASP A 109 -7.44 3.93 15.25
CA ASP A 109 -8.09 4.67 14.17
C ASP A 109 -9.38 3.97 13.68
N GLU A 110 -10.00 4.51 12.64
CA GLU A 110 -11.25 3.99 12.04
C GLU A 110 -11.16 2.56 11.48
N ARG A 111 -9.95 2.00 11.36
CA ARG A 111 -9.70 0.63 10.90
C ARG A 111 -9.49 -0.36 12.05
N SER A 112 -9.39 0.11 13.30
CA SER A 112 -9.12 -0.75 14.46
C SER A 112 -10.14 -1.89 14.60
N GLY A 113 -11.42 -1.60 14.34
CA GLY A 113 -12.50 -2.58 14.53
C GLY A 113 -12.47 -3.77 13.56
N VAL A 114 -11.79 -3.65 12.41
CA VAL A 114 -11.75 -4.73 11.42
C VAL A 114 -10.57 -5.68 11.58
N LEU A 115 -9.54 -5.28 12.34
CA LEU A 115 -8.29 -6.03 12.43
C LEU A 115 -8.45 -7.38 13.16
N PRO A 116 -9.15 -7.50 14.31
CA PRO A 116 -9.29 -8.76 15.02
C PRO A 116 -9.94 -9.86 14.16
N GLN A 117 -11.04 -9.53 13.47
CA GLN A 117 -11.72 -10.50 12.60
C GLN A 117 -10.84 -10.90 11.42
N ARG A 118 -10.10 -9.97 10.82
CA ARG A 118 -9.17 -10.27 9.72
C ARG A 118 -8.06 -11.24 10.14
N ILE A 119 -7.52 -11.11 11.34
CA ILE A 119 -6.51 -12.03 11.88
C ILE A 119 -7.07 -13.45 11.99
N ILE A 120 -8.31 -13.59 12.47
CA ILE A 120 -9.00 -14.88 12.58
C ILE A 120 -9.26 -15.45 11.18
N ASP A 121 -9.85 -14.67 10.28
CA ASP A 121 -10.23 -15.10 8.94
C ASP A 121 -9.03 -15.55 8.09
N SER A 122 -7.86 -14.94 8.29
CA SER A 122 -6.62 -15.31 7.61
C SER A 122 -5.81 -16.39 8.33
N GLY A 123 -6.29 -16.93 9.46
CA GLY A 123 -5.59 -17.97 10.22
C GLY A 123 -4.27 -17.51 10.85
N LEU A 124 -4.14 -16.21 11.15
CA LEU A 124 -2.93 -15.59 11.69
C LEU A 124 -2.97 -15.39 13.22
N THR A 125 -3.94 -16.01 13.90
CA THR A 125 -4.04 -15.98 15.36
C THR A 125 -2.70 -16.35 16.02
N GLY A 126 -2.25 -15.52 16.95
CA GLY A 126 -0.97 -15.70 17.66
C GLY A 126 0.23 -15.00 17.01
N LYS A 127 0.10 -14.45 15.79
CA LYS A 127 1.09 -13.53 15.24
C LYS A 127 1.01 -12.16 15.94
N PRO A 128 2.15 -11.46 16.14
CA PRO A 128 2.18 -10.14 16.78
C PRO A 128 1.71 -9.04 15.81
N ILE A 129 0.46 -9.11 15.37
CA ILE A 129 -0.15 -8.17 14.43
C ILE A 129 -0.78 -7.01 15.21
N GLU A 130 -0.26 -5.79 15.03
CA GLU A 130 -0.82 -4.59 15.65
C GLU A 130 -1.51 -3.65 14.64
N THR A 131 -1.18 -3.80 13.35
CA THR A 131 -1.66 -2.91 12.29
C THR A 131 -2.20 -3.69 11.09
N ILE A 132 -2.96 -3.01 10.23
CA ILE A 132 -3.40 -3.53 8.93
C ILE A 132 -2.19 -3.85 8.04
N ILE A 133 -1.09 -3.12 8.18
CA ILE A 133 0.12 -3.37 7.41
C ILE A 133 0.80 -4.65 7.89
N ASP A 134 0.92 -4.88 9.20
CA ASP A 134 1.44 -6.14 9.73
C ASP A 134 0.60 -7.32 9.25
N HIS A 135 -0.74 -7.18 9.28
CA HIS A 135 -1.66 -8.19 8.77
C HIS A 135 -1.36 -8.54 7.31
N ILE A 136 -1.23 -7.55 6.43
CA ILE A 136 -0.91 -7.77 5.01
C ILE A 136 0.42 -8.50 4.84
N GLU A 137 1.45 -8.11 5.58
CA GLU A 137 2.77 -8.72 5.45
C GLU A 137 2.76 -10.18 5.90
N TYR A 138 2.16 -10.49 7.06
CA TYR A 138 2.04 -11.87 7.54
C TYR A 138 1.17 -12.74 6.62
N ASP A 139 0.07 -12.19 6.13
CA ASP A 139 -0.83 -12.86 5.18
C ASP A 139 -0.10 -13.19 3.86
N GLU A 140 0.88 -12.37 3.49
CA GLU A 140 1.79 -12.59 2.35
C GLU A 140 3.07 -13.33 2.69
N GLY A 141 3.13 -13.98 3.87
CA GLY A 141 4.24 -14.84 4.28
C GLY A 141 5.50 -14.11 4.72
N ARG A 142 5.39 -12.84 5.10
CA ARG A 142 6.52 -11.97 5.53
C ARG A 142 6.36 -11.63 7.01
N ASP A 143 7.46 -11.58 7.75
CA ASP A 143 7.45 -11.31 9.19
C ASP A 143 8.02 -9.91 9.49
N PRO A 144 7.18 -8.86 9.44
CA PRO A 144 7.65 -7.47 9.56
C PRO A 144 8.17 -7.15 10.96
N VAL A 145 7.70 -7.88 11.99
CA VAL A 145 8.11 -7.70 13.38
C VAL A 145 9.50 -8.26 13.60
N ALA A 146 9.78 -9.46 13.10
CA ALA A 146 11.12 -10.05 13.19
C ALA A 146 12.18 -9.19 12.49
N THR A 147 11.84 -8.59 11.34
CA THR A 147 12.76 -7.73 10.58
C THR A 147 12.76 -6.27 11.01
N LYS A 148 11.85 -5.88 11.91
CA LYS A 148 11.57 -4.47 12.25
C LYS A 148 11.40 -3.60 11.00
N ALA A 149 10.49 -4.00 10.11
CA ALA A 149 10.34 -3.40 8.77
C ALA A 149 10.07 -1.88 8.81
N TRP A 150 9.63 -1.34 9.95
CA TRP A 150 9.38 0.07 10.18
C TRP A 150 10.62 0.90 10.60
N ASP A 151 11.77 0.30 10.87
CA ASP A 151 12.96 1.06 11.30
C ASP A 151 13.54 1.92 10.15
N GLY A 152 13.30 1.52 8.89
CA GLY A 152 13.75 2.23 7.68
C GLY A 152 12.77 3.27 7.13
N ILE A 153 11.62 3.49 7.78
CA ILE A 153 10.57 4.39 7.27
C ILE A 153 10.68 5.84 7.76
#